data_AF-W2RTT0-F1
#
_entry.id   AF-W2RTT0-F1
#
_cell.length_a   1.000
_cell.length_b   1.000
_cell.length_c   1.000
_cell.angle_alpha   90.00
_cell.angle_beta   90.00
_cell.angle_gamma   90.00
#
_symmetry.space_group_name_H-M   'P 1'
#
loop_
_entity.id
_entity.type
_entity.pdbx_description
1 polymer ?
#
loop_
_entity_poly.entity_id
_entity_poly.type
_entity_poly.pdbx_seq_one_letter_code
_entity_poly.pdbx_strand_id
1 'polypeptide(L)'
;MVKAAKILNIPIYITTQNAARLGDTVSELTTLLPSPDATPTDPKSMSDTTPPTLLHDKTAFSMMTPTLLSAVAAQAATATTTPQPLEIILVGIETHICVTQTALDLLSAGHHVYVLADGVSSCNAGERWVALERLRSRGATITTSESVLFELLGDAKSEAFKAVSALVTKEFKEKTKGAVGAFCAR
;
A
#
# COMPACT_ATOMS: atom_id res chain seq x y z
N MET A 1 -4.87 2.41 6.13
CA MET A 1 -4.05 1.30 5.59
C MET A 1 -2.90 0.87 6.48
N VAL A 2 -1.94 1.74 6.88
CA VAL A 2 -0.78 1.32 7.70
C VAL A 2 -1.16 0.53 8.96
N LYS A 3 -2.13 1.01 9.77
CA LYS A 3 -2.62 0.26 10.94
C LYS A 3 -3.26 -1.08 10.60
N ALA A 4 -4.00 -1.15 9.50
CA ALA A 4 -4.62 -2.39 9.06
C ALA A 4 -3.58 -3.40 8.55
N ALA A 5 -2.55 -2.93 7.83
CA ALA A 5 -1.43 -3.76 7.42
C ALA A 5 -0.70 -4.39 8.60
N LYS A 6 -0.55 -3.66 9.72
CA LYS A 6 -0.03 -4.22 10.98
C LYS A 6 -0.93 -5.32 11.55
N ILE A 7 -2.24 -5.07 11.63
CA ILE A 7 -3.21 -6.07 12.13
C ILE A 7 -3.20 -7.34 11.28
N LEU A 8 -3.11 -7.18 9.96
CA LEU A 8 -3.17 -8.27 8.98
C LEU A 8 -1.80 -8.86 8.63
N ASN A 9 -0.73 -8.40 9.31
CA ASN A 9 0.67 -8.79 9.05
C ASN A 9 1.09 -8.66 7.56
N ILE A 10 0.65 -7.59 6.91
CA ILE A 10 0.97 -7.27 5.51
C ILE A 10 2.26 -6.44 5.46
N PRO A 11 3.28 -6.85 4.68
CA PRO A 11 4.51 -6.06 4.47
C PRO A 11 4.23 -4.64 3.97
N ILE A 12 5.03 -3.67 4.44
CA ILE A 12 4.88 -2.25 4.12
C ILE A 12 6.14 -1.72 3.46
N TYR A 13 6.03 -1.26 2.22
CA TYR A 13 7.13 -0.64 1.49
C TYR A 13 6.84 0.82 1.22
N ILE A 14 7.79 1.69 1.56
CA ILE A 14 7.65 3.14 1.48
C ILE A 14 8.83 3.70 0.70
N THR A 15 8.52 4.60 -0.23
CA THR A 15 9.53 5.34 -0.97
C THR A 15 9.28 6.83 -0.89
N THR A 16 10.35 7.59 -0.70
CA THR A 16 10.38 9.03 -0.94
C THR A 16 10.95 9.32 -2.33
N GLN A 17 10.62 10.48 -2.89
CA GLN A 17 11.14 10.92 -4.18
C GLN A 17 12.09 12.09 -3.96
N ASN A 18 13.40 11.86 -4.05
CA ASN A 18 14.41 12.88 -3.80
C ASN A 18 14.12 13.67 -2.50
N ALA A 19 14.17 12.96 -1.36
CA ALA A 19 13.76 13.48 -0.06
C ALA A 19 14.50 14.78 0.33
N ALA A 20 15.76 14.91 -0.08
CA ALA A 20 16.54 16.14 0.11
C ALA A 20 15.89 17.39 -0.50
N ARG A 21 15.05 17.24 -1.54
CA ARG A 21 14.35 18.34 -2.21
C ARG A 21 12.86 18.39 -1.91
N LEU A 22 12.19 17.24 -1.81
CA LEU A 22 10.74 17.17 -1.65
C LEU A 22 10.28 16.92 -0.21
N GLY A 23 11.21 16.72 0.72
CA GLY A 23 10.93 16.37 2.10
C GLY A 23 10.76 14.86 2.30
N ASP A 24 10.72 14.47 3.57
CA ASP A 24 10.53 13.09 3.99
C ASP A 24 9.04 12.71 4.04
N THR A 25 8.77 11.43 4.27
CA THR A 25 7.44 10.90 4.57
C THR A 25 6.84 11.63 5.77
N VAL A 26 5.57 12.02 5.65
CA VAL A 26 4.86 12.76 6.70
C VAL A 26 4.83 12.02 8.03
N SER A 27 4.91 12.77 9.15
CA SER A 27 5.08 12.20 10.48
C SER A 27 3.87 11.37 10.91
N GLU A 28 2.67 11.68 10.41
CA GLU A 28 1.44 10.91 10.65
C GLU A 28 1.52 9.48 10.11
N LEU A 29 2.40 9.21 9.13
CA LEU A 29 2.66 7.86 8.64
C LEU A 29 3.86 7.24 9.35
N THR A 30 4.97 7.96 9.51
CA THR A 30 6.19 7.38 10.11
C THR A 30 6.00 6.99 11.57
N THR A 31 5.21 7.74 12.34
CA THR A 31 4.83 7.39 13.72
C THR A 31 4.01 6.09 13.82
N LEU A 32 3.42 5.65 12.71
CA LEU A 32 2.67 4.40 12.63
C LEU A 32 3.53 3.24 12.15
N LEU A 33 4.80 3.44 11.82
CA LEU A 33 5.71 2.38 11.38
C LEU A 33 6.55 1.86 12.55
N PRO A 34 7.06 0.63 12.49
CA PRO A 34 8.08 0.20 13.43
C PRO A 34 9.32 1.10 13.35
N SER A 35 9.97 1.29 14.50
CA SER A 35 11.23 2.04 14.55
C SER A 35 12.27 1.38 13.63
N PRO A 36 13.08 2.15 12.87
CA PRO A 36 14.12 1.59 12.00
C PRO A 36 15.17 0.74 12.73
N ASP A 37 15.29 0.89 14.06
CA ASP A 37 16.18 0.09 14.92
C ASP A 37 15.55 -1.20 15.47
N ALA A 38 14.32 -1.53 15.07
CA ALA A 38 13.72 -2.82 15.43
C ALA A 38 14.49 -3.94 14.71
N THR A 39 15.40 -4.58 15.42
CA THR A 39 16.03 -5.81 14.96
C THR A 39 14.96 -6.88 14.71
N PRO A 40 15.13 -7.78 13.74
CA PRO A 40 14.26 -8.95 13.62
C PRO A 40 14.40 -9.77 14.91
N THR A 41 13.44 -9.64 15.82
CA THR A 41 13.38 -10.44 17.04
C THR A 41 12.95 -11.86 16.67
N ASP A 42 13.45 -12.83 17.44
CA ASP A 42 13.37 -14.27 17.18
C ASP A 42 12.00 -14.73 16.61
N PRO A 43 11.98 -15.57 15.55
CA PRO A 43 10.76 -16.08 14.91
C PRO A 43 9.90 -17.02 15.79
N LYS A 44 10.21 -17.16 17.09
CA LYS A 44 9.48 -18.00 18.06
C LYS A 44 8.66 -17.21 19.09
N SER A 45 8.66 -15.88 19.05
CA SER A 45 7.76 -15.07 19.90
C SER A 45 6.47 -14.76 19.13
N MET A 46 5.39 -15.48 19.41
CA MET A 46 4.02 -15.16 18.92
C MET A 46 3.44 -13.89 19.57
N SER A 47 4.25 -12.85 19.82
CA SER A 47 3.77 -11.60 20.42
C SER A 47 4.29 -10.32 19.77
N ASP A 48 5.23 -10.39 18.82
CA ASP A 48 5.78 -9.20 18.14
C ASP A 48 5.52 -9.27 16.62
N THR A 49 4.26 -9.04 16.22
CA THR A 49 3.78 -9.05 14.83
C THR A 49 4.09 -7.74 14.11
N THR A 50 5.37 -7.38 14.05
CA THR A 50 5.80 -6.22 13.26
C THR A 50 5.98 -6.63 11.80
N PRO A 51 5.15 -6.11 10.86
CA PRO A 51 5.29 -6.48 9.45
C PRO A 51 6.62 -5.97 8.88
N PRO A 52 7.24 -6.71 7.93
CA PRO A 52 8.44 -6.26 7.24
C PRO A 52 8.22 -4.85 6.66
N THR A 53 9.08 -3.91 7.06
CA THR A 53 8.98 -2.50 6.65
C THR A 53 10.27 -2.07 5.95
N LEU A 54 10.15 -1.47 4.76
CA LEU A 54 11.28 -0.92 3.99
C LEU A 54 11.04 0.54 3.66
N LEU A 55 12.02 1.40 3.97
CA LEU A 55 12.03 2.81 3.57
C LEU A 55 13.18 3.02 2.57
N HIS A 56 12.87 3.61 1.42
CA HIS A 56 13.85 3.82 0.34
C HIS A 56 13.65 5.14 -0.40
N ASP A 57 14.63 6.05 -0.34
CA ASP A 57 14.64 7.24 -1.18
C ASP A 57 15.08 6.90 -2.60
N LYS A 58 14.39 7.48 -3.59
CA LYS A 58 14.64 7.20 -5.01
C LYS A 58 14.51 8.44 -5.87
N THR A 59 15.10 8.37 -7.06
CA THR A 59 14.93 9.37 -8.13
C THR A 59 14.11 8.86 -9.31
N ALA A 60 14.03 7.53 -9.52
CA ALA A 60 13.11 6.93 -10.48
C ALA A 60 11.66 7.13 -10.03
N PHE A 61 10.74 7.43 -10.95
CA PHE A 61 9.32 7.64 -10.60
C PHE A 61 8.65 6.35 -10.11
N SER A 62 8.89 5.23 -10.79
CA SER A 62 8.45 3.91 -10.32
C SER A 62 9.13 3.54 -9.00
N MET A 63 8.38 2.87 -8.12
CA MET A 63 8.91 2.27 -6.88
C MET A 63 9.76 1.03 -7.15
N MET A 64 9.72 0.44 -8.35
CA MET A 64 10.42 -0.80 -8.71
C MET A 64 11.93 -0.58 -8.95
N THR A 65 12.61 0.03 -7.96
CA THR A 65 14.07 0.16 -7.93
C THR A 65 14.71 -1.19 -7.60
N PRO A 66 16.04 -1.38 -7.82
CA PRO A 66 16.71 -2.63 -7.46
C PRO A 66 16.50 -3.06 -6.00
N THR A 67 16.43 -2.09 -5.08
CA THR A 67 16.14 -2.32 -3.66
C THR A 67 14.74 -2.91 -3.45
N LEU A 68 13.70 -2.31 -4.06
CA LEU A 68 12.34 -2.80 -3.92
C LEU A 68 12.08 -4.09 -4.70
N LEU A 69 12.67 -4.24 -5.89
CA LEU A 69 12.64 -5.49 -6.66
C LEU A 69 13.17 -6.67 -5.84
N SER A 70 14.27 -6.47 -5.13
CA SER A 70 14.85 -7.51 -4.26
C SER A 70 13.91 -7.88 -3.10
N ALA A 71 13.27 -6.88 -2.48
CA ALA A 71 12.31 -7.09 -1.40
C ALA A 71 11.04 -7.81 -1.87
N VAL A 72 10.48 -7.39 -3.00
CA VAL A 72 9.32 -8.02 -3.65
C VAL A 72 9.63 -9.45 -4.06
N ALA A 73 10.80 -9.71 -4.66
CA ALA A 73 11.24 -11.05 -5.00
C ALA A 73 11.41 -11.95 -3.77
N ALA A 74 11.93 -11.42 -2.67
CA ALA A 74 12.04 -12.16 -1.41
C ALA A 74 10.66 -12.56 -0.86
N GLN A 75 9.65 -11.69 -0.95
CA GLN A 75 8.27 -12.04 -0.57
C GLN A 75 7.63 -13.06 -1.52
N ALA A 76 7.92 -12.98 -2.82
CA ALA A 76 7.40 -13.95 -3.78
C ALA A 76 8.03 -15.35 -3.59
N ALA A 77 9.27 -15.42 -3.09
CA ALA A 77 10.01 -16.65 -2.87
C ALA A 77 9.67 -17.38 -1.56
N THR A 78 9.14 -16.69 -0.55
CA THR A 78 8.78 -17.32 0.74
C THR A 78 7.54 -18.22 0.65
N ALA A 79 6.78 -18.16 -0.44
CA ALA A 79 5.55 -18.93 -0.62
C ALA A 79 5.76 -20.34 -1.19
N THR A 80 6.65 -20.53 -2.18
CA THR A 80 6.84 -21.80 -2.90
C THR A 80 8.17 -21.85 -3.67
N THR A 81 8.57 -23.04 -4.15
CA THR A 81 9.76 -23.25 -5.00
C THR A 81 9.71 -22.49 -6.34
N THR A 82 8.52 -22.09 -6.78
CA THR A 82 8.29 -21.18 -7.92
C THR A 82 7.75 -19.84 -7.40
N PRO A 83 8.28 -18.69 -7.84
CA PRO A 83 7.75 -17.38 -7.47
C PRO A 83 6.28 -17.25 -7.92
N GLN A 84 5.39 -16.87 -7.01
CA GLN A 84 3.99 -16.61 -7.33
C GLN A 84 3.74 -15.10 -7.51
N PRO A 85 2.78 -14.71 -8.36
CA PRO A 85 2.23 -13.36 -8.34
C PRO A 85 1.85 -12.93 -6.93
N LEU A 86 2.26 -11.72 -6.55
CA LEU A 86 1.82 -11.11 -5.30
C LEU A 86 0.58 -10.25 -5.55
N GLU A 87 -0.23 -10.11 -4.50
CA GLU A 87 -1.31 -9.12 -4.42
C GLU A 87 -0.74 -7.84 -3.78
N ILE A 88 -0.78 -6.72 -4.51
CA ILE A 88 -0.10 -5.48 -4.11
C ILE A 88 -1.11 -4.34 -3.99
N ILE A 89 -1.24 -3.79 -2.79
CA ILE A 89 -2.05 -2.60 -2.52
C ILE A 89 -1.17 -1.36 -2.68
N LEU A 90 -1.58 -0.44 -3.56
CA LEU A 90 -0.85 0.78 -3.88
C LEU A 90 -1.63 2.04 -3.45
N VAL A 91 -0.94 2.91 -2.71
CA VAL A 91 -1.41 4.22 -2.24
C VAL A 91 -0.30 5.26 -2.42
N GLY A 92 -0.65 6.55 -2.40
CA GLY A 92 0.31 7.65 -2.43
C GLY A 92 0.13 8.63 -3.58
N ILE A 93 1.17 9.41 -3.83
CA ILE A 93 1.18 10.50 -4.81
C ILE A 93 2.47 10.46 -5.66
N GLU A 94 2.46 10.93 -6.90
CA GLU A 94 1.29 11.39 -7.67
C GLU A 94 0.65 10.25 -8.47
N THR A 95 -0.69 10.23 -8.55
CA THR A 95 -1.45 9.18 -9.24
C THR A 95 -0.96 8.97 -10.66
N HIS A 96 -0.80 10.06 -11.43
CA HIS A 96 -0.44 10.04 -12.84
C HIS A 96 1.06 9.84 -13.12
N ILE A 97 1.92 9.90 -12.09
CA ILE A 97 3.38 9.77 -12.23
C ILE A 97 3.88 8.52 -11.50
N CYS A 98 4.18 8.62 -10.21
CA CYS A 98 4.83 7.57 -9.44
C CYS A 98 3.92 6.34 -9.29
N VAL A 99 2.65 6.56 -8.94
CA VAL A 99 1.68 5.47 -8.77
C VAL A 99 1.44 4.76 -10.10
N THR A 100 1.23 5.50 -11.19
CA THR A 100 1.00 4.92 -12.52
C THR A 100 2.20 4.10 -13.01
N GLN A 101 3.41 4.65 -12.96
CA GLN A 101 4.60 3.93 -13.42
C GLN A 101 4.87 2.68 -12.57
N THR A 102 4.69 2.79 -11.25
CA THR A 102 4.82 1.63 -10.34
C THR A 102 3.80 0.54 -10.66
N ALA A 103 2.53 0.89 -10.82
CA ALA A 103 1.48 -0.08 -11.13
C ALA A 103 1.73 -0.77 -12.48
N LEU A 104 2.18 -0.03 -13.49
CA LEU A 104 2.49 -0.60 -14.81
C LEU A 104 3.67 -1.57 -14.76
N ASP A 105 4.72 -1.26 -14.01
CA ASP A 105 5.86 -2.16 -13.83
C ASP A 105 5.46 -3.44 -13.09
N LEU A 106 4.67 -3.31 -12.02
CA LEU A 106 4.14 -4.45 -11.25
C LEU A 106 3.23 -5.36 -12.09
N LEU A 107 2.31 -4.78 -12.86
CA LEU A 107 1.45 -5.53 -13.79
C LEU A 107 2.28 -6.22 -14.88
N SER A 108 3.32 -5.56 -15.40
CA SER A 108 4.21 -6.14 -16.42
C SER A 108 5.05 -7.29 -15.85
N ALA A 109 5.35 -7.26 -14.54
CA ALA A 109 5.97 -8.35 -13.81
C ALA A 109 4.99 -9.49 -13.44
N GLY A 110 3.71 -9.38 -13.80
CA GLY A 110 2.69 -10.40 -13.57
C GLY A 110 2.05 -10.38 -12.19
N HIS A 111 2.26 -9.31 -11.40
CA HIS A 111 1.60 -9.14 -10.10
C HIS A 111 0.17 -8.61 -10.23
N HIS A 112 -0.66 -8.85 -9.21
CA HIS A 112 -1.99 -8.29 -9.10
C HIS A 112 -1.94 -6.97 -8.33
N VAL A 113 -2.47 -5.89 -8.91
CA VAL A 113 -2.32 -4.53 -8.36
C VAL A 113 -3.68 -3.94 -8.01
N TYR A 114 -3.83 -3.51 -6.75
CA TYR A 114 -5.00 -2.83 -6.21
C TYR A 114 -4.65 -1.39 -5.92
N VAL A 115 -5.17 -0.46 -6.70
CA VAL A 115 -4.97 0.98 -6.48
C VAL A 115 -6.17 1.51 -5.70
N LEU A 116 -5.92 2.05 -4.51
CA LEU A 116 -6.99 2.59 -3.67
C LEU A 116 -7.30 4.01 -4.13
N ALA A 117 -8.46 4.22 -4.74
CA ALA A 117 -8.88 5.52 -5.26
C ALA A 117 -8.89 6.58 -4.14
N ASP A 118 -9.42 6.25 -2.96
CA ASP A 118 -9.42 7.11 -1.78
C ASP A 118 -8.05 7.24 -1.08
N GLY A 119 -7.02 6.54 -1.58
CA GLY A 119 -5.65 6.57 -1.10
C GLY A 119 -4.63 7.13 -2.10
N VAL A 120 -5.06 7.63 -3.26
CA VAL A 120 -4.18 8.24 -4.27
C VAL A 120 -4.67 9.60 -4.73
N SER A 121 -3.73 10.51 -4.98
CA SER A 121 -4.06 11.85 -5.49
C SER A 121 -2.99 12.41 -6.44
N SER A 122 -3.35 13.47 -7.16
CA SER A 122 -2.46 14.26 -8.03
C SER A 122 -2.65 15.74 -7.73
N CYS A 123 -1.65 16.56 -8.03
CA CYS A 123 -1.76 18.01 -7.89
C CYS A 123 -2.89 18.60 -8.76
N ASN A 124 -3.06 18.04 -9.96
CA ASN A 124 -4.13 18.39 -10.90
C ASN A 124 -5.27 17.37 -10.81
N ALA A 125 -6.48 17.83 -10.47
CA ALA A 125 -7.63 16.94 -10.28
C ALA A 125 -8.00 16.11 -11.52
N GLY A 126 -7.88 16.69 -12.72
CA GLY A 126 -8.19 16.01 -13.98
C GLY A 126 -7.26 14.85 -14.31
N GLU A 127 -5.96 14.98 -13.98
CA GLU A 127 -4.94 13.94 -14.22
C GLU A 127 -5.24 12.67 -13.44
N ARG A 128 -5.78 12.82 -12.23
CA ARG A 128 -6.06 11.69 -11.34
C ARG A 128 -7.03 10.69 -11.99
N TRP A 129 -8.15 11.17 -12.54
CA TRP A 129 -9.15 10.29 -13.13
C TRP A 129 -8.68 9.65 -14.44
N VAL A 130 -7.93 10.39 -15.27
CA VAL A 130 -7.31 9.86 -16.48
C VAL A 130 -6.33 8.74 -16.13
N ALA A 131 -5.50 8.92 -15.12
CA ALA A 131 -4.56 7.91 -14.64
C ALA A 131 -5.27 6.66 -14.09
N LEU A 132 -6.30 6.82 -13.26
CA LEU A 132 -7.06 5.69 -12.71
C LEU A 132 -7.77 4.89 -13.82
N GLU A 133 -8.36 5.55 -14.81
CA GLU A 133 -9.00 4.86 -15.94
C GLU A 133 -7.98 4.12 -16.81
N ARG A 134 -6.82 4.75 -17.06
CA ARG A 134 -5.70 4.09 -17.73
C ARG A 134 -5.29 2.83 -16.99
N LEU A 135 -5.07 2.91 -15.68
CA LEU A 135 -4.65 1.75 -14.87
C LEU A 135 -5.72 0.65 -14.86
N ARG A 136 -7.00 1.00 -14.77
CA ARG A 136 -8.12 0.05 -14.91
C ARG A 136 -8.04 -0.70 -16.24
N SER A 137 -7.86 0.02 -17.35
CA SER A 137 -7.75 -0.58 -18.69
C SER A 137 -6.53 -1.49 -18.87
N ARG A 138 -5.51 -1.33 -18.02
CA ARG A 138 -4.28 -2.13 -18.02
C ARG A 138 -4.33 -3.34 -17.08
N GLY A 139 -5.43 -3.53 -16.35
CA GLY A 139 -5.65 -4.68 -15.48
C GLY A 139 -5.43 -4.43 -13.99
N ALA A 140 -5.20 -3.18 -13.56
CA ALA A 140 -5.22 -2.86 -12.15
C ALA A 140 -6.66 -2.84 -11.61
N THR A 141 -6.87 -3.39 -10.43
CA THR A 141 -8.12 -3.28 -9.68
C THR A 141 -8.17 -1.89 -9.03
N ILE A 142 -9.06 -1.03 -9.50
CA ILE A 142 -9.30 0.27 -8.85
C ILE A 142 -10.40 0.07 -7.81
N THR A 143 -10.04 0.15 -6.53
CA THR A 143 -10.94 -0.12 -5.39
C THR A 143 -10.82 1.00 -4.34
N THR A 144 -11.37 0.81 -3.14
CA THR A 144 -11.25 1.75 -2.00
C THR A 144 -10.68 1.06 -0.77
N SER A 145 -10.18 1.84 0.18
CA SER A 145 -9.61 1.33 1.42
C SER A 145 -10.60 0.50 2.24
N GLU A 146 -11.88 0.90 2.32
CA GLU A 146 -12.90 0.11 3.01
C GLU A 146 -13.16 -1.21 2.28
N SER A 147 -13.35 -1.17 0.97
CA SER A 147 -13.65 -2.36 0.16
C SER A 147 -12.53 -3.40 0.25
N VAL A 148 -11.27 -2.99 0.05
CA VAL A 148 -10.13 -3.94 0.08
C VAL A 148 -9.95 -4.55 1.47
N LEU A 149 -10.22 -3.80 2.55
CA LEU A 149 -10.06 -4.31 3.91
C LEU A 149 -11.09 -5.39 4.23
N PHE A 150 -12.35 -5.22 3.82
CA PHE A 150 -13.37 -6.25 4.01
C PHE A 150 -13.21 -7.43 3.05
N GLU A 151 -12.68 -7.20 1.85
CA GLU A 151 -12.29 -8.26 0.91
C GLU A 151 -11.20 -9.16 1.50
N LEU A 152 -10.16 -8.58 2.11
CA LEU A 152 -9.09 -9.31 2.79
C LEU A 152 -9.58 -10.13 3.99
N LEU A 153 -10.64 -9.69 4.67
CA LEU A 153 -11.20 -10.41 5.81
C LEU A 153 -12.03 -11.62 5.38
N GLY A 154 -12.76 -11.51 4.26
CA GLY A 154 -13.61 -12.56 3.69
C GLY A 154 -14.88 -12.92 4.48
N ASP A 155 -14.81 -12.92 5.82
CA ASP A 155 -15.91 -13.25 6.73
C ASP A 155 -15.85 -12.36 7.99
N ALA A 156 -17.03 -11.95 8.50
CA ALA A 156 -17.17 -11.25 9.77
C ALA A 156 -16.74 -12.09 11.00
N LYS A 157 -16.56 -13.40 10.82
CA LYS A 157 -16.00 -14.32 11.82
C LYS A 157 -14.47 -14.35 11.86
N SER A 158 -13.79 -13.67 10.93
CA SER A 158 -12.33 -13.57 10.93
C SER A 158 -11.82 -13.03 12.28
N GLU A 159 -10.73 -13.60 12.78
CA GLU A 159 -10.12 -13.18 14.05
C GLU A 159 -9.75 -11.69 14.05
N ALA A 160 -9.30 -11.18 12.90
CA ALA A 160 -8.94 -9.78 12.70
C ALA A 160 -10.15 -8.85 12.50
N PHE A 161 -11.37 -9.38 12.31
CA PHE A 161 -12.54 -8.59 11.93
C PHE A 161 -12.82 -7.45 12.91
N LYS A 162 -12.86 -7.74 14.21
CA LYS A 162 -13.18 -6.72 15.23
C LYS A 162 -12.18 -5.57 15.20
N ALA A 163 -10.88 -5.89 15.02
CA ALA A 163 -9.82 -4.89 15.00
C ALA A 163 -9.89 -4.04 13.72
N VAL A 164 -10.02 -4.67 12.54
CA VAL A 164 -10.11 -3.96 11.26
C VAL A 164 -11.42 -3.16 11.15
N SER A 165 -12.57 -3.73 11.56
CA SER A 165 -13.86 -3.04 11.55
C SER A 165 -13.84 -1.81 12.46
N ALA A 166 -13.16 -1.86 13.61
CA ALA A 166 -13.02 -0.69 14.49
C ALA A 166 -12.24 0.45 13.81
N LEU A 167 -11.24 0.15 12.99
CA LEU A 167 -10.55 1.17 12.19
C LEU A 167 -11.51 1.89 11.25
N VAL A 168 -12.32 1.13 10.48
CA VAL A 168 -13.21 1.69 9.46
C VAL A 168 -14.43 2.39 10.07
N THR A 169 -15.08 1.76 11.06
CA THR A 169 -16.39 2.21 11.56
C THR A 169 -16.30 3.17 12.75
N LYS A 170 -15.14 3.29 13.39
CA LYS A 170 -14.93 4.16 14.55
C LYS A 170 -13.78 5.14 14.31
N GLU A 171 -12.55 4.64 14.25
CA GLU A 171 -11.37 5.50 14.31
C GLU A 171 -11.22 6.40 13.07
N PHE A 172 -11.41 5.84 11.87
CA PHE A 172 -11.23 6.54 10.61
C PHE A 172 -12.54 6.83 9.88
N LYS A 173 -13.71 6.53 10.47
CA LYS A 173 -15.02 6.66 9.82
C LYS A 173 -15.21 7.96 9.04
N GLU A 174 -15.04 9.10 9.70
CA GLU A 174 -15.24 10.40 9.06
C GLU A 174 -14.11 10.74 8.06
N LYS A 175 -12.88 10.28 8.30
CA LYS A 175 -11.76 10.47 7.38
C LYS A 175 -11.95 9.64 6.10
N THR A 176 -12.36 8.38 6.20
CA THR A 176 -12.68 7.52 5.06
C THR A 176 -13.84 8.09 4.27
N LYS A 177 -14.93 8.50 4.95
CA LYS A 177 -16.06 9.16 4.30
C LYS A 177 -15.64 10.42 3.55
N GLY A 178 -14.81 11.27 4.17
CA GLY A 178 -14.27 12.47 3.55
C GLY A 178 -13.38 12.17 2.34
N ALA A 179 -12.47 11.20 2.45
CA ALA A 179 -11.57 10.80 1.37
C ALA A 179 -12.34 10.22 0.18
N VAL A 180 -13.31 9.33 0.41
CA VAL A 180 -14.18 8.82 -0.65
C VAL A 180 -15.01 9.94 -1.26
N GLY A 181 -15.57 10.85 -0.46
CA GLY A 181 -16.33 11.99 -0.98
C GLY A 181 -15.48 12.94 -1.84
N ALA A 182 -14.24 13.23 -1.43
CA ALA A 182 -13.35 14.14 -2.13
C ALA A 182 -12.68 13.52 -3.36
N PHE A 183 -12.28 12.26 -3.25
CA PHE A 183 -11.45 11.61 -4.28
C PHE A 183 -12.25 10.64 -5.15
N CYS A 184 -13.39 10.12 -4.73
CA CYS A 184 -14.18 9.19 -5.54
C CYS A 184 -15.39 9.85 -6.23
N ALA A 185 -15.68 11.12 -5.95
CA ALA A 185 -16.65 11.89 -6.72
C ALA A 185 -16.09 12.23 -8.11
N ARG A 186 -16.90 11.94 -9.15
CA ARG A 186 -16.59 12.30 -10.54
C ARG A 186 -17.03 13.72 -10.83
#